data_AF-A0A2M6ZV23-F1
#
_entry.id   AF-A0A2M6ZV23-F1
#
_cell.length_a   1.000
_cell.length_b   1.000
_cell.length_c   1.000
_cell.angle_alpha   90.00
_cell.angle_beta   90.00
_cell.angle_gamma   90.00
#
_symmetry.space_group_name_H-M   'P 1'
#
loop_
_entity.id
_entity.type
_entity.pdbx_description
1 polymer ?
#
loop_
_entity_poly.entity_id
_entity_poly.type
_entity_poly.pdbx_seq_one_letter_code
_entity_poly.pdbx_strand_id
1 'polypeptide(L)'
;MTPGRTLLELKSEIDKMVQDRRASRLINPVLILFYLNEFKRTGNRIVNFKVVKEGYENTVCDFIRNHLHHNFNIGGAFNDSYIQRLSSRHKVLDPIRGKDFAIAEDYSQHAECLIDYTITNIKRHLDNRLSILIKLDKILRDADYDAISGILQDKTSKTLREFLEHGFSGKENGLLDIAYGFEICMFSILKIFLAKFGCKLYRDSKTYSSDKGTDISTNFGVAYQIKKKCISSEQAFEEVVSELLLNFADGRIEQGNVFVIIESVNDGFRRRLNEKHINCLTKKGVTDFLDKLSPTQKLDVLKQIVQEFKRELISDVCQICRRPIAQGCVYSPHIWHRMNSGS
;
A
#
# COMPACT_ATOMS: atom_id res chain seq x y z
N MET A 1 -17.45 11.76 -38.44
CA MET A 1 -16.20 11.41 -37.76
C MET A 1 -16.08 12.29 -36.53
N THR A 2 -16.15 11.72 -35.33
CA THR A 2 -15.76 12.42 -34.12
C THR A 2 -14.26 12.74 -34.23
N PRO A 3 -13.82 13.98 -33.97
CA PRO A 3 -12.38 14.27 -33.95
C PRO A 3 -11.72 13.36 -32.92
N GLY A 4 -10.61 12.71 -33.31
CA GLY A 4 -9.81 11.90 -32.41
C GLY A 4 -9.24 12.75 -31.28
N ARG A 5 -9.08 12.17 -30.08
CA ARG A 5 -8.48 12.89 -28.95
C ARG A 5 -7.03 13.24 -29.24
N THR A 6 -6.61 14.41 -28.80
CA THR A 6 -5.23 14.88 -28.86
C THR A 6 -4.33 14.09 -27.91
N LEU A 7 -3.03 14.03 -28.21
CA LEU A 7 -2.03 13.43 -27.32
C LEU A 7 -2.10 13.95 -25.88
N LEU A 8 -2.40 15.24 -25.70
CA LEU A 8 -2.53 15.86 -24.37
C LEU A 8 -3.72 15.29 -23.59
N GLU A 9 -4.86 15.10 -24.25
CA GLU A 9 -6.05 14.49 -23.64
C GLU A 9 -5.81 13.03 -23.27
N LEU A 10 -5.11 12.28 -24.12
CA LEU A 10 -4.74 10.88 -23.84
C LEU A 10 -3.80 10.76 -22.63
N LYS A 11 -2.80 11.65 -22.54
CA LYS A 11 -1.89 11.75 -21.38
C LYS A 11 -2.64 12.11 -20.10
N SER A 12 -3.56 13.07 -20.18
CA SER A 12 -4.41 13.46 -19.04
C SER A 12 -5.28 12.29 -18.55
N GLU A 13 -5.79 11.46 -19.44
CA GLU A 13 -6.57 10.29 -19.06
C GLU A 13 -5.70 9.23 -18.35
N ILE A 14 -4.46 9.02 -18.81
CA ILE A 14 -3.47 8.16 -18.12
C ILE A 14 -3.15 8.73 -16.72
N ASP A 15 -2.95 10.04 -16.59
CA ASP A 15 -2.72 10.70 -15.30
C ASP A 15 -3.85 10.42 -14.31
N LYS A 16 -5.12 10.54 -14.74
CA LYS A 16 -6.28 10.25 -13.88
C LYS A 16 -6.26 8.80 -13.38
N MET A 17 -5.87 7.85 -14.22
CA MET A 17 -5.80 6.44 -13.83
C MET A 17 -4.62 6.14 -12.89
N VAL A 18 -3.46 6.79 -13.10
CA VAL A 18 -2.30 6.65 -12.21
C VAL A 18 -2.56 7.30 -10.85
N GLN A 19 -3.30 8.41 -10.82
CA GLN A 19 -3.57 9.18 -9.61
C GLN A 19 -4.89 8.80 -8.91
N ASP A 20 -5.62 7.78 -9.40
CA ASP A 20 -6.90 7.38 -8.79
C ASP A 20 -6.68 6.85 -7.38
N ARG A 21 -7.03 7.67 -6.38
CA ARG A 21 -6.87 7.35 -4.95
C ARG A 21 -7.73 6.16 -4.50
N ARG A 22 -8.75 5.79 -5.27
CA ARG A 22 -9.61 4.62 -4.99
C ARG A 22 -8.98 3.31 -5.46
N ALA A 23 -8.02 3.37 -6.38
CA ALA A 23 -7.35 2.19 -6.87
C ALA A 23 -6.30 1.74 -5.85
N SER A 24 -6.43 0.49 -5.40
CA SER A 24 -5.45 -0.14 -4.50
C SER A 24 -4.17 -0.59 -5.21
N ARG A 25 -4.17 -0.59 -6.56
CA ARG A 25 -3.07 -1.03 -7.44
C ARG A 25 -3.17 -0.34 -8.80
N LEU A 26 -2.03 -0.18 -9.48
CA LEU A 26 -1.94 0.41 -10.82
C LEU A 26 -2.31 -0.55 -11.96
N ILE A 27 -3.47 -1.20 -11.85
CA ILE A 27 -3.93 -2.23 -12.81
C ILE A 27 -4.20 -1.64 -14.19
N ASN A 28 -5.06 -0.61 -14.26
CA ASN A 28 -5.47 -0.02 -15.54
C ASN A 28 -4.27 0.59 -16.30
N PRO A 29 -3.39 1.41 -15.70
CA PRO A 29 -2.21 1.92 -16.38
C PRO A 29 -1.30 0.81 -16.95
N VAL A 30 -1.14 -0.30 -16.23
CA VAL A 30 -0.34 -1.44 -16.72
C VAL A 30 -1.03 -2.20 -17.84
N LEU A 31 -2.35 -2.36 -17.79
CA LEU A 31 -3.11 -2.91 -18.92
C LEU A 31 -2.98 -2.05 -20.17
N ILE A 32 -2.97 -0.72 -20.03
CA ILE A 32 -2.74 0.19 -21.16
C ILE A 32 -1.35 -0.04 -21.76
N LEU A 33 -0.32 -0.16 -20.92
CA LEU A 33 1.03 -0.53 -21.38
C LEU A 33 1.03 -1.84 -22.15
N PHE A 34 0.31 -2.85 -21.68
CA PHE A 34 0.18 -4.12 -22.40
C PHE A 34 -0.40 -3.91 -23.81
N TYR A 35 -1.56 -3.24 -23.93
CA TYR A 35 -2.22 -3.02 -25.22
C TYR A 35 -1.35 -2.18 -26.18
N LEU A 36 -0.70 -1.13 -25.68
CA LEU A 36 0.18 -0.28 -26.50
C LEU A 36 1.41 -1.05 -26.99
N ASN A 37 2.05 -1.84 -26.12
CA ASN A 37 3.19 -2.67 -26.49
C ASN A 37 2.81 -3.76 -27.49
N GLU A 38 1.65 -4.38 -27.31
CA GLU A 38 1.15 -5.41 -28.21
C GLU A 38 0.83 -4.85 -29.60
N PHE A 39 0.25 -3.65 -29.66
CA PHE A 39 0.07 -2.92 -30.91
C PHE A 39 1.42 -2.57 -31.55
N LYS A 40 2.37 -1.99 -30.79
CA LYS A 40 3.71 -1.66 -31.30
C LYS A 40 4.44 -2.88 -31.86
N ARG A 41 4.24 -4.06 -31.26
CA ARG A 41 4.86 -5.33 -31.66
C ARG A 41 4.23 -5.94 -32.91
N THR A 42 2.91 -5.87 -33.04
CA THR A 42 2.16 -6.63 -34.07
C THR A 42 1.63 -5.77 -35.21
N GLY A 43 1.53 -4.46 -35.01
CA GLY A 43 0.79 -3.54 -35.87
C GLY A 43 -0.73 -3.74 -35.84
N ASN A 44 -1.25 -4.71 -35.09
CA ASN A 44 -2.66 -5.02 -35.03
C ASN A 44 -3.31 -4.36 -33.81
N ARG A 45 -4.38 -3.59 -34.06
CA ARG A 45 -5.16 -2.96 -32.98
C ARG A 45 -5.98 -3.97 -32.17
N ILE A 46 -6.40 -5.08 -32.77
CA ILE A 46 -7.25 -6.10 -32.13
C ILE A 46 -6.38 -7.07 -31.34
N VAL A 47 -6.68 -7.23 -30.06
CA VAL A 47 -6.02 -8.21 -29.18
C VAL A 47 -7.03 -9.25 -28.74
N ASN A 48 -6.70 -10.53 -28.95
CA ASN A 48 -7.56 -11.64 -28.55
C ASN A 48 -7.70 -11.69 -27.03
N PHE A 49 -8.93 -11.77 -26.53
CA PHE A 49 -9.18 -11.82 -25.09
C PHE A 49 -8.39 -12.92 -24.35
N LYS A 50 -8.17 -14.08 -25.00
CA LYS A 50 -7.45 -15.23 -24.42
C LYS A 50 -6.00 -14.91 -24.05
N VAL A 51 -5.36 -13.95 -24.72
CA VAL A 51 -3.96 -13.57 -24.45
C VAL A 51 -3.82 -12.39 -23.50
N VAL A 52 -4.92 -11.69 -23.18
CA VAL A 52 -4.86 -10.45 -22.37
C VAL A 52 -4.39 -10.73 -20.94
N LYS A 53 -4.87 -11.81 -20.32
CA LYS A 53 -4.45 -12.16 -18.96
C LYS A 53 -2.93 -12.39 -18.89
N GLU A 54 -2.42 -13.26 -19.75
CA GLU A 54 -0.98 -13.56 -19.80
C GLU A 54 -0.17 -12.33 -20.18
N GLY A 55 -0.61 -11.57 -21.18
CA GLY A 55 0.04 -10.33 -21.60
C GLY A 55 0.11 -9.27 -20.51
N TYR A 56 -0.97 -9.12 -19.71
CA TYR A 56 -0.99 -8.26 -18.54
C TYR A 56 0.01 -8.71 -17.47
N GLU A 57 -0.03 -9.99 -17.08
CA GLU A 57 0.87 -10.56 -16.07
C GLU A 57 2.34 -10.44 -16.50
N ASN A 58 2.62 -10.62 -17.79
CA ASN A 58 3.94 -10.43 -18.39
C ASN A 58 4.37 -8.97 -18.30
N THR A 59 3.48 -8.04 -18.66
CA THR A 59 3.76 -6.61 -18.59
C THR A 59 4.05 -6.16 -17.15
N VAL A 60 3.31 -6.67 -16.15
CA VAL A 60 3.62 -6.42 -14.73
C VAL A 60 5.03 -6.91 -14.40
N CYS A 61 5.37 -8.15 -14.75
CA CYS A 61 6.68 -8.73 -14.45
C CYS A 61 7.83 -7.96 -15.13
N ASP A 62 7.67 -7.59 -16.40
CA ASP A 62 8.69 -6.88 -17.16
C ASP A 62 8.85 -5.45 -16.65
N PHE A 63 7.75 -4.79 -16.27
CA PHE A 63 7.80 -3.49 -15.64
C PHE A 63 8.52 -3.54 -14.28
N ILE A 64 8.24 -4.53 -13.45
CA ILE A 64 8.98 -4.73 -12.20
C ILE A 64 10.46 -4.96 -12.48
N ARG A 65 10.80 -5.84 -13.42
CA ARG A 65 12.19 -6.23 -13.69
C ARG A 65 13.02 -5.10 -14.29
N ASN A 66 12.47 -4.40 -15.28
CA ASN A 66 13.22 -3.48 -16.13
C ASN A 66 13.08 -2.01 -15.69
N HIS A 67 12.10 -1.71 -14.84
CA HIS A 67 11.71 -0.34 -14.58
C HIS A 67 11.62 0.03 -13.09
N LEU A 68 10.99 -0.80 -12.25
CA LEU A 68 10.81 -0.48 -10.83
C LEU A 68 11.86 -1.10 -9.92
N HIS A 69 12.30 -2.32 -10.23
CA HIS A 69 13.13 -3.16 -9.36
C HIS A 69 12.52 -3.43 -7.97
N HIS A 70 11.22 -3.21 -7.78
CA HIS A 70 10.40 -3.59 -6.63
C HIS A 70 8.99 -3.99 -7.09
N ASN A 71 8.26 -4.73 -6.25
CA ASN A 71 6.93 -5.24 -6.57
C ASN A 71 5.80 -4.66 -5.68
N PHE A 72 6.07 -3.55 -4.98
CA PHE A 72 5.08 -2.81 -4.23
C PHE A 72 4.08 -2.04 -5.12
N ASN A 73 2.81 -2.11 -4.75
CA ASN A 73 1.66 -1.36 -5.24
C ASN A 73 1.43 -1.41 -6.76
N ILE A 74 1.89 -2.48 -7.39
CA ILE A 74 1.84 -2.72 -8.83
C ILE A 74 1.20 -4.09 -9.07
N GLY A 75 0.31 -4.20 -10.07
CA GLY A 75 -0.29 -5.48 -10.45
C GLY A 75 -1.25 -6.08 -9.41
N GLY A 76 -2.48 -6.35 -9.82
CA GLY A 76 -3.45 -7.11 -9.02
C GLY A 76 -3.89 -8.37 -9.76
N ALA A 77 -4.63 -9.25 -9.09
CA ALA A 77 -5.20 -10.42 -9.73
C ALA A 77 -6.08 -9.98 -10.93
N PHE A 78 -5.81 -10.54 -12.10
CA PHE A 78 -6.50 -10.18 -13.33
C PHE A 78 -8.01 -10.46 -13.22
N ASN A 79 -8.83 -9.52 -13.70
CA ASN A 79 -10.28 -9.63 -13.74
C ASN A 79 -10.83 -8.96 -15.01
N ASP A 80 -11.75 -9.64 -15.69
CA ASP A 80 -12.36 -9.20 -16.95
C ASP A 80 -12.99 -7.79 -16.88
N SER A 81 -13.50 -7.41 -15.70
CA SER A 81 -14.07 -6.07 -15.45
C SER A 81 -13.07 -4.94 -15.70
N TYR A 82 -11.77 -5.21 -15.63
CA TYR A 82 -10.74 -4.21 -15.89
C TYR A 82 -10.74 -3.79 -17.36
N ILE A 83 -10.90 -4.75 -18.28
CA ILE A 83 -11.02 -4.48 -19.72
C ILE A 83 -12.30 -3.69 -20.00
N GLN A 84 -13.41 -4.09 -19.37
CA GLN A 84 -14.68 -3.36 -19.51
C GLN A 84 -14.56 -1.90 -19.06
N ARG A 85 -13.83 -1.61 -17.96
CA ARG A 85 -13.57 -0.23 -17.51
C ARG A 85 -12.71 0.55 -18.49
N LEU A 86 -11.70 -0.08 -19.08
CA LEU A 86 -10.87 0.57 -20.12
C LEU A 86 -11.68 0.94 -21.35
N SER A 87 -12.67 0.12 -21.73
CA SER A 87 -13.54 0.41 -22.86
C SER A 87 -14.66 1.41 -22.52
N SER A 88 -15.40 1.19 -21.44
CA SER A 88 -16.60 1.98 -21.15
C SER A 88 -16.31 3.35 -20.55
N ARG A 89 -15.36 3.42 -19.61
CA ARG A 89 -15.07 4.63 -18.82
C ARG A 89 -13.92 5.45 -19.38
N HIS A 90 -12.80 4.80 -19.72
CA HIS A 90 -11.58 5.48 -20.14
C HIS A 90 -11.46 5.62 -21.66
N LYS A 91 -12.32 4.91 -22.41
CA LYS A 91 -12.33 4.89 -23.88
C LYS A 91 -10.95 4.55 -24.47
N VAL A 92 -10.16 3.72 -23.81
CA VAL A 92 -8.86 3.25 -24.31
C VAL A 92 -9.03 2.11 -25.31
N LEU A 93 -10.14 1.37 -25.16
CA LEU A 93 -10.45 0.20 -25.96
C LEU A 93 -11.80 0.37 -26.66
N ASP A 94 -11.81 0.10 -27.96
CA ASP A 94 -13.03 -0.04 -28.76
C ASP A 94 -13.55 -1.47 -28.62
N PRO A 95 -14.82 -1.67 -28.23
CA PRO A 95 -15.40 -3.01 -28.20
C PRO A 95 -15.55 -3.54 -29.63
N ILE A 96 -15.12 -4.78 -29.85
CA ILE A 96 -15.31 -5.52 -31.10
C ILE A 96 -16.40 -6.57 -30.88
N ARG A 97 -16.60 -7.46 -31.84
CA ARG A 97 -17.54 -8.57 -31.75
C ARG A 97 -17.11 -9.54 -30.63
N GLY A 98 -18.07 -9.95 -29.80
CA GLY A 98 -17.83 -10.92 -28.74
C GLY A 98 -17.11 -10.32 -27.53
N LYS A 99 -16.03 -10.95 -27.08
CA LYS A 99 -15.20 -10.50 -25.94
C LYS A 99 -13.92 -9.78 -26.37
N ASP A 100 -13.72 -9.62 -27.67
CA ASP A 100 -12.50 -9.01 -28.19
C ASP A 100 -12.59 -7.48 -28.16
N PHE A 101 -11.44 -6.85 -27.96
CA PHE A 101 -11.31 -5.41 -27.89
C PHE A 101 -10.16 -4.96 -28.78
N ALA A 102 -10.31 -3.80 -29.40
CA ALA A 102 -9.24 -3.13 -30.11
C ALA A 102 -8.73 -1.94 -29.30
N ILE A 103 -7.43 -1.66 -29.35
CA ILE A 103 -6.95 -0.37 -28.85
C ILE A 103 -7.57 0.76 -29.67
N ALA A 104 -8.02 1.83 -29.02
CA ALA A 104 -8.64 2.97 -29.69
C ALA A 104 -7.66 3.61 -30.70
N GLU A 105 -8.20 4.11 -31.80
CA GLU A 105 -7.41 4.60 -32.94
C GLU A 105 -6.44 5.72 -32.54
N ASP A 106 -6.91 6.65 -31.70
CA ASP A 106 -6.12 7.76 -31.16
C ASP A 106 -4.97 7.28 -30.26
N TYR A 107 -5.19 6.23 -29.45
CA TYR A 107 -4.12 5.58 -28.68
C TYR A 107 -3.10 4.87 -29.58
N SER A 108 -3.53 4.19 -30.65
CA SER A 108 -2.58 3.55 -31.58
C SER A 108 -1.73 4.56 -32.34
N GLN A 109 -2.30 5.68 -32.79
CA GLN A 109 -1.57 6.72 -33.52
C GLN A 109 -0.45 7.36 -32.68
N HIS A 110 -0.62 7.37 -31.36
CA HIS A 110 0.34 7.93 -30.41
C HIS A 110 1.07 6.87 -29.58
N ALA A 111 1.05 5.60 -30.00
CA ALA A 111 1.43 4.48 -29.14
C ALA A 111 2.84 4.61 -28.56
N GLU A 112 3.83 4.96 -29.37
CA GLU A 112 5.21 5.11 -28.92
C GLU A 112 5.37 6.18 -27.82
N CYS A 113 4.79 7.36 -28.02
CA CYS A 113 4.84 8.42 -27.02
C CYS A 113 4.08 8.04 -25.73
N LEU A 114 2.96 7.33 -25.87
CA LEU A 114 2.14 6.93 -24.73
C LEU A 114 2.77 5.80 -23.91
N ILE A 115 3.54 4.90 -24.53
CA ILE A 115 4.30 3.86 -23.81
C ILE A 115 5.31 4.53 -22.86
N ASP A 116 6.19 5.36 -23.40
CA ASP A 116 7.25 6.02 -22.61
C ASP A 116 6.66 6.92 -21.53
N TYR A 117 5.61 7.67 -21.88
CA TYR A 117 4.91 8.53 -20.95
C TYR A 117 4.28 7.73 -19.81
N THR A 118 3.58 6.63 -20.11
CA THR A 118 2.91 5.81 -19.09
C THR A 118 3.92 5.16 -18.16
N ILE A 119 5.03 4.62 -18.68
CA ILE A 119 6.14 4.06 -17.88
C ILE A 119 6.68 5.13 -16.93
N THR A 120 7.05 6.29 -17.47
CA THR A 120 7.63 7.40 -16.71
C THR A 120 6.68 7.88 -15.61
N ASN A 121 5.39 7.98 -15.93
CA ASN A 121 4.40 8.50 -15.01
C ASN A 121 4.10 7.52 -13.87
N ILE A 122 3.99 6.23 -14.17
CA ILE A 122 3.85 5.18 -13.15
C ILE A 122 5.06 5.18 -12.21
N LYS A 123 6.28 5.20 -12.77
CA LYS A 123 7.52 5.25 -11.97
C LYS A 123 7.51 6.43 -11.01
N ARG A 124 7.33 7.64 -11.54
CA ARG A 124 7.28 8.88 -10.77
C ARG A 124 6.21 8.83 -9.67
N HIS A 125 5.02 8.29 -9.98
CA HIS A 125 3.96 8.14 -8.97
C HIS A 125 4.37 7.20 -7.83
N LEU A 126 4.98 6.05 -8.14
CA LEU A 126 5.41 5.09 -7.15
C LEU A 126 6.62 5.61 -6.35
N ASP A 127 7.59 6.23 -7.00
CA ASP A 127 8.75 6.84 -6.34
C ASP A 127 8.30 7.91 -5.35
N ASN A 128 7.39 8.80 -5.74
CA ASN A 128 6.84 9.83 -4.86
C ASN A 128 6.09 9.28 -3.64
N ARG A 129 5.60 8.03 -3.70
CA ARG A 129 4.77 7.42 -2.65
C ARG A 129 5.51 6.39 -1.81
N LEU A 130 6.48 5.69 -2.38
CA LEU A 130 7.05 4.46 -1.83
C LEU A 130 8.58 4.48 -1.79
N SER A 131 9.25 5.54 -2.24
CA SER A 131 10.73 5.62 -2.25
C SER A 131 11.35 5.27 -0.89
N ILE A 132 10.80 5.81 0.20
CA ILE A 132 11.24 5.52 1.57
C ILE A 132 11.13 4.03 1.87
N LEU A 133 9.98 3.42 1.55
CA LEU A 133 9.73 2.01 1.77
C LEU A 133 10.68 1.13 0.94
N ILE A 134 10.88 1.46 -0.34
CA ILE A 134 11.77 0.71 -1.24
C ILE A 134 13.20 0.77 -0.75
N LYS A 135 13.66 1.96 -0.34
CA LYS A 135 15.00 2.17 0.21
C LYS A 135 15.18 1.42 1.53
N LEU A 136 14.20 1.51 2.44
CA LEU A 136 14.24 0.78 3.71
C LEU A 136 14.25 -0.74 3.48
N ASP A 137 13.38 -1.26 2.60
CA ASP A 137 13.35 -2.68 2.26
C ASP A 137 14.69 -3.16 1.69
N LYS A 138 15.30 -2.37 0.80
CA LYS A 138 16.63 -2.67 0.27
C LYS A 138 17.67 -2.75 1.38
N ILE A 139 17.76 -1.74 2.24
CA ILE A 139 18.67 -1.71 3.39
C ILE A 139 18.51 -2.96 4.27
N LEU A 140 17.27 -3.33 4.58
CA LEU A 140 16.98 -4.48 5.44
C LEU A 140 17.31 -5.83 4.76
N ARG A 141 17.09 -5.97 3.46
CA ARG A 141 17.43 -7.19 2.71
C ARG A 141 18.93 -7.36 2.53
N ASP A 142 19.63 -6.27 2.28
CA ASP A 142 21.09 -6.25 2.06
C ASP A 142 21.86 -6.26 3.40
N ALA A 143 21.15 -6.19 4.52
CA ALA A 143 21.70 -6.10 5.88
C ALA A 143 22.67 -4.91 6.09
N ASP A 144 22.47 -3.82 5.34
CA ASP A 144 23.26 -2.59 5.40
C ASP A 144 22.82 -1.70 6.58
N TYR A 145 22.97 -2.21 7.80
CA TYR A 145 22.48 -1.53 9.00
C TYR A 145 23.27 -0.26 9.35
N ASP A 146 24.46 -0.08 8.77
CA ASP A 146 25.24 1.15 8.92
C ASP A 146 24.47 2.36 8.38
N ALA A 147 23.74 2.19 7.28
CA ALA A 147 22.89 3.22 6.67
C ALA A 147 21.75 3.72 7.58
N ILE A 148 21.38 2.97 8.61
CA ILE A 148 20.34 3.34 9.60
C ILE A 148 20.85 3.35 11.04
N SER A 149 22.16 3.23 11.26
CA SER A 149 22.77 3.15 12.58
C SER A 149 22.40 4.36 13.46
N GLY A 150 22.43 5.57 12.90
CA GLY A 150 22.02 6.80 13.60
C GLY A 150 20.54 6.80 14.03
N ILE A 151 19.66 6.18 13.23
CA ILE A 151 18.24 6.02 13.58
C ILE A 151 18.08 5.08 14.79
N LEU A 152 18.85 3.98 14.81
CA LEU A 152 18.73 2.92 15.81
C LEU A 152 19.37 3.30 17.16
N GLN A 153 20.47 4.04 17.13
CA GLN A 153 21.27 4.35 18.32
C GLN A 153 20.77 5.59 19.08
N ASP A 154 19.94 6.44 18.48
CA ASP A 154 19.38 7.61 19.15
C ASP A 154 18.49 7.20 20.35
N LYS A 155 18.98 7.46 21.56
CA LYS A 155 18.29 7.16 22.83
C LYS A 155 16.94 7.84 22.96
N THR A 156 16.82 9.05 22.40
CA THR A 156 15.59 9.84 22.41
C THR A 156 14.67 9.52 21.24
N SER A 157 15.03 8.56 20.37
CA SER A 157 14.27 8.13 19.20
C SER A 157 13.73 9.26 18.32
N LYS A 158 14.31 10.46 18.42
CA LYS A 158 13.95 11.64 17.65
C LYS A 158 14.23 11.38 16.18
N THR A 159 15.39 10.83 15.85
CA THR A 159 15.76 10.50 14.47
C THR A 159 14.84 9.42 13.89
N LEU A 160 14.38 8.45 14.69
CA LEU A 160 13.40 7.46 14.23
C LEU A 160 12.02 8.09 14.00
N ARG A 161 11.58 9.00 14.87
CA ARG A 161 10.32 9.74 14.66
C ARG A 161 10.40 10.62 13.41
N GLU A 162 11.47 11.38 13.23
CA GLU A 162 11.72 12.19 12.04
C GLU A 162 11.77 11.33 10.77
N PHE A 163 12.38 10.15 10.81
CA PHE A 163 12.37 9.21 9.70
C PHE A 163 10.94 8.76 9.33
N LEU A 164 10.12 8.42 10.34
CA LEU A 164 8.74 8.00 10.10
C LEU A 164 7.86 9.14 9.55
N GLU A 165 8.14 10.39 9.92
CA GLU A 165 7.40 11.58 9.48
C GLU A 165 7.91 12.17 8.16
N HIS A 166 9.21 12.11 7.87
CA HIS A 166 9.82 12.87 6.77
C HIS A 166 10.82 12.08 5.91
N GLY A 167 10.90 10.75 6.11
CA GLY A 167 11.76 9.88 5.33
C GLY A 167 13.24 10.04 5.61
N PHE A 168 14.08 9.65 4.64
CA PHE A 168 15.54 9.66 4.84
C PHE A 168 16.16 11.05 4.67
N SER A 169 15.56 11.91 3.85
CA SER A 169 16.12 13.22 3.49
C SER A 169 15.49 14.39 4.25
N GLY A 170 14.44 14.15 5.03
CA GLY A 170 13.68 15.19 5.73
C GLY A 170 12.80 16.06 4.83
N LYS A 171 12.75 15.78 3.52
CA LYS A 171 11.99 16.53 2.50
C LYS A 171 10.94 15.67 1.79
N GLU A 172 10.85 14.40 2.16
CA GLU A 172 9.93 13.42 1.60
C GLU A 172 8.66 13.34 2.45
N ASN A 173 7.57 12.86 1.87
CA ASN A 173 6.40 12.47 2.66
C ASN A 173 6.73 11.17 3.39
N GLY A 174 6.70 11.17 4.72
CA GLY A 174 7.03 10.01 5.54
C GLY A 174 6.01 8.88 5.45
N LEU A 175 6.32 7.77 6.11
CA LEU A 175 5.41 6.63 6.21
C LEU A 175 4.13 7.00 6.98
N LEU A 176 4.21 7.95 7.91
CA LEU A 176 3.06 8.45 8.68
C LEU A 176 2.15 9.39 7.88
N ASP A 177 2.59 9.90 6.73
CA ASP A 177 1.77 10.79 5.90
C ASP A 177 0.64 10.03 5.19
N ILE A 178 0.82 8.73 4.98
CA ILE A 178 -0.12 7.88 4.29
C ILE A 178 -1.03 7.20 5.31
N ALA A 179 -2.35 7.21 5.11
CA ALA A 179 -3.33 6.68 6.09
C ALA A 179 -3.04 5.22 6.51
N TYR A 180 -2.83 4.30 5.55
CA TYR A 180 -2.46 2.92 5.88
C TYR A 180 -1.02 2.79 6.40
N GLY A 181 -0.14 3.73 6.05
CA GLY A 181 1.22 3.80 6.59
C GLY A 181 1.22 4.17 8.07
N PHE A 182 0.35 5.11 8.47
CA PHE A 182 0.07 5.42 9.86
C PHE A 182 -0.39 4.19 10.64
N GLU A 183 -1.39 3.45 10.12
CA GLU A 183 -1.86 2.19 10.72
C GLU A 183 -0.72 1.17 10.92
N ILE A 184 0.07 0.95 9.88
CA ILE A 184 1.21 0.01 9.89
C ILE A 184 2.27 0.43 10.92
N CYS A 185 2.63 1.72 10.96
CA CYS A 185 3.63 2.23 11.89
C CYS A 185 3.17 2.10 13.34
N MET A 186 1.94 2.52 13.66
CA MET A 186 1.39 2.43 15.00
C MET A 186 1.28 0.97 15.47
N PHE A 187 0.79 0.07 14.60
CA PHE A 187 0.76 -1.37 14.86
C PHE A 187 2.15 -1.92 15.15
N SER A 188 3.14 -1.59 14.31
CA SER A 188 4.50 -2.14 14.43
C SER A 188 5.18 -1.72 15.73
N ILE A 189 5.02 -0.46 16.13
CA ILE A 189 5.55 0.05 17.40
C ILE A 189 4.89 -0.67 18.57
N LEU A 190 3.56 -0.75 18.58
CA LEU A 190 2.84 -1.44 19.65
C LEU A 190 3.18 -2.92 19.72
N LYS A 191 3.28 -3.61 18.59
CA LYS A 191 3.58 -5.05 18.54
C LYS A 191 4.91 -5.34 19.23
N ILE A 192 5.95 -4.59 18.89
CA ILE A 192 7.28 -4.80 19.47
C ILE A 192 7.32 -4.36 20.93
N PHE A 193 6.69 -3.24 21.28
CA PHE A 193 6.67 -2.76 22.66
C PHE A 193 5.89 -3.70 23.60
N LEU A 194 4.69 -4.11 23.20
CA LEU A 194 3.80 -4.94 24.03
C LEU A 194 4.28 -6.40 24.14
N ALA A 195 5.05 -6.90 23.17
CA ALA A 195 5.69 -8.21 23.26
C ALA A 195 6.60 -8.35 24.50
N LYS A 196 7.17 -7.23 25.00
CA LYS A 196 7.98 -7.20 26.23
C LYS A 196 7.18 -7.60 27.48
N PHE A 197 5.86 -7.52 27.41
CA PHE A 197 4.93 -7.87 28.48
C PHE A 197 4.14 -9.16 28.18
N GLY A 198 4.57 -9.95 27.19
CA GLY A 198 3.88 -11.18 26.78
C GLY A 198 2.56 -10.95 26.02
N CYS A 199 2.27 -9.71 25.64
CA CYS A 199 1.11 -9.37 24.83
C CYS A 199 1.39 -9.60 23.35
N LYS A 200 0.58 -10.47 22.74
CA LYS A 200 0.61 -10.80 21.32
C LYS A 200 -0.47 -9.98 20.62
N LEU A 201 -0.08 -9.25 19.59
CA LEU A 201 -0.98 -8.52 18.70
C LEU A 201 -1.22 -9.32 17.42
N TYR A 202 -2.49 -9.44 17.04
CA TYR A 202 -2.95 -10.06 15.81
C TYR A 202 -3.61 -8.99 14.96
N ARG A 203 -3.14 -8.84 13.71
CA ARG A 203 -3.70 -7.89 12.75
C ARG A 203 -4.59 -8.64 11.76
N ASP A 204 -5.87 -8.30 11.74
CA ASP A 204 -6.82 -8.85 10.78
C ASP A 204 -6.46 -8.37 9.37
N SER A 205 -6.26 -9.32 8.44
CA SER A 205 -6.11 -8.98 7.03
C SER A 205 -7.47 -8.74 6.42
N LYS A 206 -7.56 -7.68 5.61
CA LYS A 206 -8.71 -7.31 4.77
C LYS A 206 -9.25 -8.45 3.86
N THR A 207 -8.60 -9.60 3.78
CA THR A 207 -8.99 -10.77 2.97
C THR A 207 -9.93 -11.77 3.67
N TYR A 208 -10.23 -11.63 4.97
CA TYR A 208 -11.27 -12.41 5.64
C TYR A 208 -12.24 -11.46 6.38
N SER A 209 -13.10 -10.80 5.60
CA SER A 209 -14.24 -10.07 6.13
C SER A 209 -15.21 -11.02 6.81
N SER A 210 -15.10 -11.15 8.13
CA SER A 210 -16.20 -11.61 8.98
C SER A 210 -16.37 -10.77 10.25
N ASP A 211 -15.35 -10.05 10.72
CA ASP A 211 -15.51 -9.13 11.88
C ASP A 211 -15.29 -7.67 11.49
N LYS A 212 -16.43 -6.96 11.42
CA LYS A 212 -16.69 -5.54 11.71
C LYS A 212 -15.48 -4.65 12.10
N GLY A 213 -14.55 -4.39 11.19
CA GLY A 213 -13.65 -3.23 11.26
C GLY A 213 -12.57 -3.21 12.36
N THR A 214 -12.34 -4.28 13.12
CA THR A 214 -11.23 -4.32 14.10
C THR A 214 -9.88 -4.37 13.38
N ASP A 215 -8.96 -3.44 13.70
CA ASP A 215 -7.63 -3.42 13.06
C ASP A 215 -6.65 -4.38 13.77
N ILE A 216 -6.74 -4.48 15.09
CA ILE A 216 -5.85 -5.32 15.92
C ILE A 216 -6.63 -5.95 17.08
N SER A 217 -6.38 -7.22 17.35
CA SER A 217 -6.82 -7.91 18.56
C SER A 217 -5.62 -8.44 19.36
N THR A 218 -5.82 -8.72 20.65
CA THR A 218 -4.78 -9.27 21.53
C THR A 218 -5.18 -10.59 22.18
N ASN A 219 -4.20 -11.34 22.66
CA ASN A 219 -4.41 -12.53 23.49
C ASN A 219 -5.00 -12.23 24.87
N PHE A 220 -5.21 -10.94 25.21
CA PHE A 220 -5.85 -10.49 26.46
C PHE A 220 -7.28 -9.98 26.24
N GLY A 221 -7.86 -10.17 25.05
CA GLY A 221 -9.22 -9.72 24.74
C GLY A 221 -9.36 -8.23 24.44
N VAL A 222 -8.25 -7.48 24.39
CA VAL A 222 -8.24 -6.06 24.01
C VAL A 222 -8.28 -5.92 22.49
N ALA A 223 -9.00 -4.91 21.98
CA ALA A 223 -8.98 -4.53 20.58
C ALA A 223 -8.49 -3.10 20.38
N TYR A 224 -7.82 -2.88 19.25
CA TYR A 224 -7.41 -1.56 18.81
C TYR A 224 -8.03 -1.26 17.44
N GLN A 225 -8.51 -0.03 17.31
CA GLN A 225 -8.78 0.61 16.03
C GLN A 225 -7.74 1.72 15.83
N ILE A 226 -7.07 1.75 14.68
CA ILE A 226 -6.08 2.77 14.35
C ILE A 226 -6.60 3.62 13.20
N LYS A 227 -6.70 4.93 13.41
CA LYS A 227 -7.17 5.87 12.38
C LYS A 227 -6.26 7.08 12.32
N LYS A 228 -5.81 7.43 11.11
CA LYS A 228 -5.18 8.73 10.86
C LYS A 228 -6.26 9.83 10.84
N LYS A 229 -6.72 10.25 12.03
CA LYS A 229 -7.72 11.31 12.23
C LYS A 229 -7.30 12.23 13.39
N CYS A 230 -7.64 13.51 13.26
CA CYS A 230 -7.54 14.50 14.33
C CYS A 230 -8.94 14.78 14.89
N ILE A 231 -9.15 14.62 16.20
CA ILE A 231 -10.42 14.88 16.87
C ILE A 231 -10.39 16.28 17.50
N SER A 232 -10.79 17.26 16.72
CA SER A 232 -10.84 18.68 17.11
C SER A 232 -12.23 19.31 17.02
N SER A 233 -13.24 18.56 16.58
CA SER A 233 -14.63 19.01 16.44
C SER A 233 -15.62 17.93 16.87
N GLU A 234 -16.85 18.36 17.14
CA GLU A 234 -17.96 17.47 17.50
C GLU A 234 -18.22 16.43 16.41
N GLN A 235 -18.23 16.87 15.14
CA GLN A 235 -18.42 15.98 14.00
C GLN A 235 -17.34 14.88 13.95
N ALA A 236 -16.06 15.24 14.09
CA ALA A 236 -14.98 14.25 14.06
C ALA A 236 -15.06 13.26 15.24
N PHE A 237 -15.51 13.73 16.40
CA PHE A 237 -15.75 12.88 17.57
C PHE A 237 -16.89 11.88 17.31
N GLU A 238 -18.05 12.35 16.87
CA GLU A 238 -19.22 11.52 16.62
C GLU A 238 -18.98 10.50 15.50
N GLU A 239 -18.24 10.87 14.45
CA GLU A 239 -17.82 9.94 13.40
C GLU A 239 -16.98 8.79 13.96
N VAL A 240 -16.00 9.08 14.83
CA VAL A 240 -15.14 8.05 15.44
C VAL A 240 -15.95 7.17 16.40
N VAL A 241 -16.78 7.76 17.26
CA VAL A 241 -17.60 7.00 18.20
C VAL A 241 -18.58 6.09 17.47
N SER A 242 -19.27 6.62 16.45
CA SER A 242 -20.21 5.84 15.65
C SER A 242 -19.53 4.67 14.96
N GLU A 243 -18.34 4.90 14.37
CA GLU A 243 -17.55 3.83 13.74
C GLU A 243 -17.15 2.75 14.76
N LEU A 244 -16.72 3.14 15.97
CA LEU A 244 -16.36 2.18 17.02
C LEU A 244 -17.57 1.37 17.51
N LEU A 245 -18.73 1.99 17.70
CA LEU A 245 -19.96 1.29 18.11
C LEU A 245 -20.46 0.33 17.02
N LEU A 246 -20.25 0.65 15.74
CA LEU A 246 -20.57 -0.25 14.63
C LEU A 246 -19.61 -1.45 14.58
N ASN A 247 -18.33 -1.21 14.92
CA ASN A 247 -17.26 -2.20 14.80
C ASN A 247 -17.19 -3.16 16.00
N PHE A 248 -17.53 -2.70 17.20
CA PHE A 248 -17.41 -3.48 18.43
C PHE A 248 -18.77 -3.77 19.05
N ALA A 249 -18.97 -4.99 19.54
CA ALA A 249 -20.14 -5.31 20.36
C ALA A 249 -20.10 -4.50 21.67
N ASP A 250 -21.26 -4.02 22.12
CA ASP A 250 -21.41 -3.11 23.28
C ASP A 250 -20.67 -3.62 24.53
N GLY A 251 -20.76 -4.92 24.82
CA GLY A 251 -20.09 -5.52 25.98
C GLY A 251 -18.57 -5.40 25.99
N ARG A 252 -17.90 -5.24 24.83
CA ARG A 252 -16.44 -5.04 24.78
C ARG A 252 -16.05 -3.59 25.09
N ILE A 253 -16.89 -2.64 24.69
CA ILE A 253 -16.71 -1.21 25.00
C ILE A 253 -16.98 -0.99 26.48
N GLU A 254 -18.10 -1.49 27.01
CA GLU A 254 -18.48 -1.36 28.43
C GLU A 254 -17.39 -1.90 29.38
N GLN A 255 -16.70 -2.97 28.99
CA GLN A 255 -15.60 -3.55 29.75
C GLN A 255 -14.28 -2.75 29.68
N GLY A 256 -14.22 -1.67 28.90
CA GLY A 256 -13.01 -0.88 28.71
C GLY A 256 -11.94 -1.58 27.87
N ASN A 257 -12.32 -2.58 27.05
CA ASN A 257 -11.41 -3.41 26.27
C ASN A 257 -11.15 -2.87 24.84
N VAL A 258 -11.60 -1.65 24.54
CA VAL A 258 -11.43 -1.00 23.24
C VAL A 258 -10.47 0.18 23.37
N PHE A 259 -9.48 0.19 22.48
CA PHE A 259 -8.54 1.29 22.30
C PHE A 259 -8.73 1.89 20.91
N VAL A 260 -8.75 3.22 20.86
CA VAL A 260 -8.61 3.96 19.61
C VAL A 260 -7.24 4.64 19.59
N ILE A 261 -6.53 4.49 18.48
CA ILE A 261 -5.27 5.17 18.20
C ILE A 261 -5.52 6.19 17.09
N ILE A 262 -5.24 7.44 17.40
CA ILE A 262 -5.53 8.58 16.53
C ILE A 262 -4.33 9.50 16.37
N GLU A 263 -4.37 10.38 15.39
CA GLU A 263 -3.28 11.32 15.14
C GLU A 263 -3.15 12.35 16.27
N SER A 264 -4.26 13.00 16.62
CA SER A 264 -4.35 13.95 17.73
C SER A 264 -5.79 14.13 18.25
N VAL A 265 -5.95 14.58 19.49
CA VAL A 265 -7.25 14.85 20.12
C VAL A 265 -7.13 15.96 21.16
N ASN A 266 -8.17 16.78 21.28
CA ASN A 266 -8.28 17.77 22.34
C ASN A 266 -8.69 17.10 23.67
N ASP A 267 -8.21 17.61 24.80
CA ASP A 267 -8.44 17.01 26.13
C ASP A 267 -9.93 16.82 26.48
N GLY A 268 -10.79 17.75 26.04
CA GLY A 268 -12.24 17.64 26.23
C GLY A 268 -12.84 16.41 25.53
N PHE A 269 -12.47 16.17 24.27
CA PHE A 269 -12.90 14.99 23.52
C PHE A 269 -12.28 13.70 24.05
N ARG A 270 -11.01 13.74 24.50
CA ARG A 270 -10.35 12.60 25.12
C ARG A 270 -11.09 12.15 26.39
N ARG A 271 -11.52 13.09 27.23
CA ARG A 271 -12.31 12.81 28.43
C ARG A 271 -13.63 12.14 28.07
N ARG A 272 -14.33 12.65 27.06
CA ARG A 272 -15.60 12.08 26.57
C ARG A 272 -15.45 10.68 25.98
N LEU A 273 -14.33 10.35 25.33
CA LEU A 273 -14.05 8.96 24.91
C LEU A 273 -13.91 8.04 26.14
N ASN A 274 -13.19 8.48 27.16
CA ASN A 274 -13.01 7.71 28.39
C ASN A 274 -14.33 7.51 29.15
N GLU A 275 -15.21 8.51 29.18
CA GLU A 275 -16.57 8.41 29.75
C GLU A 275 -17.43 7.36 29.03
N LYS A 276 -17.13 7.08 27.75
CA LYS A 276 -17.71 5.98 26.97
C LYS A 276 -16.94 4.66 27.08
N HIS A 277 -16.01 4.54 28.03
CA HIS A 277 -15.12 3.39 28.21
C HIS A 277 -14.23 3.07 26.98
N ILE A 278 -13.97 4.07 26.13
CA ILE A 278 -13.07 3.95 24.98
C ILE A 278 -11.71 4.56 25.36
N ASN A 279 -10.68 3.74 25.43
CA ASN A 279 -9.33 4.20 25.72
C ASN A 279 -8.74 4.90 24.49
N CYS A 280 -8.09 6.04 24.70
CA CYS A 280 -7.51 6.82 23.60
C CYS A 280 -5.99 6.97 23.73
N LEU A 281 -5.28 6.52 22.69
CA LEU A 281 -3.84 6.79 22.47
C LEU A 281 -3.66 7.71 21.26
N THR A 282 -2.72 8.64 21.34
CA THR A 282 -2.36 9.50 20.22
C THR A 282 -1.12 8.97 19.50
N LYS A 283 -0.87 9.44 18.28
CA LYS A 283 0.39 9.23 17.54
C LYS A 283 1.59 9.44 18.47
N LYS A 284 1.61 10.60 19.13
CA LYS A 284 2.65 10.96 20.10
C LYS A 284 2.80 9.90 21.18
N GLY A 285 1.70 9.55 21.87
CA GLY A 285 1.73 8.57 22.95
C GLY A 285 2.23 7.19 22.52
N VAL A 286 1.93 6.74 21.30
CA VAL A 286 2.47 5.48 20.75
C VAL A 286 3.94 5.64 20.39
N THR A 287 4.33 6.72 19.71
CA THR A 287 5.72 6.94 19.30
C THR A 287 6.66 7.19 20.49
N ASP A 288 6.15 7.62 21.65
CA ASP A 288 6.92 7.76 22.89
C ASP A 288 7.39 6.39 23.43
N PHE A 289 6.76 5.29 23.02
CA PHE A 289 7.24 3.95 23.36
C PHE A 289 8.58 3.60 22.71
N LEU A 290 8.96 4.27 21.62
CA LEU A 290 10.25 4.06 20.96
C LEU A 290 11.43 4.36 21.90
N ASP A 291 11.26 5.30 22.82
CA ASP A 291 12.29 5.69 23.81
C ASP A 291 12.59 4.57 24.82
N LYS A 292 11.68 3.61 24.92
CA LYS A 292 11.79 2.43 25.79
C LYS A 292 12.34 1.20 25.04
N LEU A 293 12.68 1.33 23.75
CA LEU A 293 13.18 0.23 22.92
C LEU A 293 14.71 0.26 22.80
N SER A 294 15.33 -0.92 22.86
CA SER A 294 16.74 -1.07 22.52
C SER A 294 16.98 -0.86 21.01
N PRO A 295 18.22 -0.63 20.56
CA PRO A 295 18.52 -0.53 19.13
C PRO A 295 18.03 -1.74 18.32
N THR A 296 18.17 -2.95 18.86
CA THR A 296 17.65 -4.18 18.24
C THR A 296 16.13 -4.16 18.10
N GLN A 297 15.42 -3.70 19.13
CA GLN A 297 13.95 -3.59 19.09
C GLN A 297 13.48 -2.51 18.12
N LYS A 298 14.22 -1.39 17.99
CA LYS A 298 13.94 -0.38 16.96
C LYS A 298 14.13 -0.95 15.56
N LEU A 299 15.14 -1.78 15.35
CA LEU A 299 15.33 -2.51 14.10
C LEU A 299 14.14 -3.46 13.84
N ASP A 300 13.65 -4.16 14.86
CA ASP A 300 12.48 -5.03 14.73
C ASP A 300 11.21 -4.24 14.37
N VAL A 301 11.05 -3.01 14.86
CA VAL A 301 9.97 -2.11 14.42
C VAL A 301 10.09 -1.82 12.92
N LEU A 302 11.27 -1.44 12.43
CA LEU A 302 11.49 -1.16 11.01
C LEU A 302 11.25 -2.40 10.13
N LYS A 303 11.70 -3.58 10.57
CA LYS A 303 11.43 -4.86 9.90
C LYS A 303 9.93 -5.17 9.85
N GLN A 304 9.24 -4.97 10.97
CA GLN A 304 7.79 -5.20 11.05
C GLN A 304 7.02 -4.25 10.14
N ILE A 305 7.42 -2.97 10.07
CA ILE A 305 6.86 -2.01 9.12
C ILE A 305 6.97 -2.54 7.68
N VAL A 306 8.18 -2.89 7.23
CA VAL A 306 8.39 -3.41 5.87
C VAL A 306 7.60 -4.68 5.62
N GLN A 307 7.53 -5.60 6.58
CA GLN A 307 6.75 -6.82 6.47
C GLN A 307 5.25 -6.54 6.25
N GLU A 308 4.66 -5.62 7.02
CA GLU A 308 3.26 -5.27 6.87
C GLU A 308 2.97 -4.50 5.58
N PHE A 309 3.88 -3.63 5.15
CA PHE A 309 3.79 -3.01 3.84
C PHE A 309 3.86 -4.06 2.72
N LYS A 310 4.69 -5.10 2.84
CA LYS A 310 4.70 -6.20 1.87
C LYS A 310 3.38 -6.97 1.87
N ARG A 311 2.83 -7.28 3.05
CA ARG A 311 1.51 -7.94 3.16
C ARG A 311 0.41 -7.14 2.45
N GLU A 312 0.41 -5.82 2.59
CA GLU A 312 -0.62 -4.93 2.01
C GLU A 312 -0.35 -4.58 0.54
N LEU A 313 0.92 -4.42 0.14
CA LEU A 313 1.30 -3.78 -1.13
C LEU A 313 1.94 -4.71 -2.15
N ILE A 314 2.32 -5.94 -1.82
CA ILE A 314 2.94 -6.81 -2.81
C ILE A 314 2.00 -7.09 -3.99
N SER A 315 2.58 -7.20 -5.19
CA SER A 315 1.85 -7.57 -6.40
C SER A 315 1.25 -8.96 -6.29
N ASP A 316 -0.06 -9.10 -6.53
CA ASP A 316 -0.74 -10.39 -6.57
C ASP A 316 -0.14 -11.27 -7.69
N VAL A 317 0.22 -10.64 -8.82
CA VAL A 317 0.87 -11.31 -9.95
C VAL A 317 2.20 -11.94 -9.51
N CYS A 318 2.99 -11.25 -8.70
CA CYS A 318 4.25 -11.81 -8.19
C CYS A 318 4.02 -12.93 -7.16
N GLN A 319 2.97 -12.85 -6.33
CA GLN A 319 2.66 -13.89 -5.35
C GLN A 319 2.35 -15.24 -6.00
N ILE A 320 1.70 -15.23 -7.16
CA ILE A 320 1.32 -16.44 -7.90
C ILE A 320 2.33 -16.82 -8.99
N CYS A 321 3.35 -15.98 -9.22
CA CYS A 321 4.30 -16.16 -10.30
C CYS A 321 5.17 -17.40 -10.08
N ARG A 322 4.98 -18.42 -10.93
CA ARG A 322 5.78 -19.65 -10.94
C ARG A 322 7.04 -19.55 -11.83
N ARG A 323 7.39 -18.36 -12.31
CA ARG A 323 8.56 -18.20 -13.18
C ARG A 323 9.85 -18.54 -12.40
N PRO A 324 10.74 -19.38 -12.95
CA PRO A 324 11.97 -19.77 -12.27
C PRO A 324 12.85 -18.57 -11.90
N ILE A 325 13.57 -18.72 -10.78
CA ILE A 325 14.60 -17.80 -10.28
C ILE A 325 15.65 -17.46 -11.36
N ALA A 326 15.88 -18.38 -12.31
CA ALA A 326 16.86 -18.26 -13.40
C ALA A 326 16.58 -17.11 -14.41
N GLN A 327 15.41 -16.46 -14.38
CA GLN A 327 15.11 -15.27 -15.21
C GLN A 327 15.26 -13.94 -14.44
N GLY A 328 15.97 -13.93 -13.31
CA GLY A 328 16.30 -12.69 -12.58
C GLY A 328 15.13 -12.08 -11.79
N CYS A 329 14.09 -12.86 -11.48
CA CYS A 329 12.98 -12.39 -10.65
C CYS A 329 13.34 -12.46 -9.16
N VAL A 330 13.85 -11.35 -8.60
CA VAL A 330 14.23 -11.19 -7.17
C VAL A 330 13.01 -11.34 -6.21
N TYR A 331 11.80 -11.40 -6.76
CA TYR A 331 10.56 -11.39 -6.00
C TYR A 331 9.73 -12.68 -6.14
N SER A 332 10.32 -13.76 -6.64
CA SER A 332 9.69 -15.09 -6.67
C SER A 332 9.40 -15.60 -5.25
N PRO A 333 8.21 -16.19 -4.97
CA PRO A 333 7.82 -16.67 -3.63
C PRO A 333 8.81 -17.65 -2.99
N HIS A 334 9.63 -18.34 -3.79
CA HIS A 334 10.63 -19.30 -3.31
C HIS A 334 11.78 -18.69 -2.48
N ILE A 335 11.98 -17.36 -2.55
CA ILE A 335 12.98 -16.65 -1.73
C ILE A 335 12.48 -16.45 -0.29
N TRP A 336 11.17 -16.27 -0.12
CA TRP A 336 10.57 -15.88 1.18
C TRP A 336 10.55 -17.01 2.21
N HIS A 337 10.31 -18.25 1.78
CA HIS A 337 10.34 -19.38 2.72
C HIS A 337 11.74 -19.68 3.22
N ARG A 338 12.79 -19.49 2.42
CA ARG A 338 14.19 -19.73 2.84
C ARG A 338 14.72 -18.69 3.82
N MET A 339 14.26 -17.43 3.76
CA MET A 339 14.71 -16.38 4.69
C MET A 339 14.06 -16.45 6.08
N ASN A 340 12.86 -17.05 6.20
CA ASN A 340 12.16 -17.22 7.48
C ASN A 340 12.29 -18.62 8.10
N SER A 341 12.94 -19.56 7.41
CA SER A 341 13.23 -20.91 7.92
C SER A 341 14.72 -21.14 8.20
N GLY A 342 15.53 -20.07 8.19
CA GLY A 342 16.92 -20.09 8.64
C GLY A 342 16.97 -20.04 10.16
N SER A 343 17.22 -21.22 10.73
CA SER A 343 17.66 -21.52 12.10
C SER A 343 18.50 -20.47 12.80
#